data_AF-A0AAU7YYS6-F1
#
_entry.id   AF-A0AAU7YYS6-F1
#
_cell.length_a   1.000
_cell.length_b   1.000
_cell.length_c   1.000
_cell.angle_alpha   90.00
_cell.angle_beta   90.00
_cell.angle_gamma   90.00
#
_symmetry.space_group_name_H-M   'P 1'
#
loop_
_entity.id
_entity.type
_entity.pdbx_description
1 polymer ?
#
loop_
_entity_poly.entity_id
_entity_poly.type
_entity_poly.pdbx_seq_one_letter_code
_entity_poly.pdbx_strand_id
1 'polypeptide(L)'
;MTEQPWIATEATVTTCRYQSPGLSILAFGFQNREKFRISFDYYAHGRLYSDEFQSPIAVPQNEHISITYNPLHPEQNSRSHRSVTTPNPTRPPILIIGIIGSIFLSLFWLAILRGCH
;
A
#
# COMPACT_ATOMS: atom_id res chain seq x y z
N MET A 1 -30.64 -7.45 -15.09
CA MET A 1 -29.54 -7.95 -14.25
C MET A 1 -29.75 -7.37 -12.86
N THR A 2 -30.24 -8.18 -11.92
CA THR A 2 -30.41 -7.76 -10.52
C THR A 2 -29.05 -7.85 -9.84
N GLU A 3 -28.41 -6.71 -9.61
CA GLU A 3 -27.22 -6.61 -8.78
C GLU A 3 -27.61 -7.08 -7.37
N GLN A 4 -27.15 -8.26 -6.96
CA GLN A 4 -27.44 -8.75 -5.62
C GLN A 4 -26.67 -7.91 -4.60
N PRO A 5 -27.33 -7.40 -3.55
CA PRO A 5 -26.66 -6.58 -2.55
C PRO A 5 -25.62 -7.44 -1.83
N TRP A 6 -24.43 -6.87 -1.60
CA TRP A 6 -23.42 -7.48 -0.76
C TRP A 6 -24.01 -7.73 0.62
N ILE A 7 -23.75 -8.90 1.19
CA ILE A 7 -24.35 -9.34 2.46
C ILE A 7 -23.43 -8.95 3.60
N ALA A 8 -23.97 -8.30 4.63
CA ALA A 8 -23.25 -7.97 5.84
C ALA A 8 -23.07 -9.23 6.71
N THR A 9 -21.85 -9.41 7.21
CA THR A 9 -21.52 -10.48 8.17
C THR A 9 -20.45 -10.00 9.15
N GLU A 10 -20.25 -10.76 10.21
CA GLU A 10 -19.16 -10.55 11.14
C GLU A 10 -17.99 -11.48 10.77
N ALA A 11 -16.79 -10.92 10.87
CA ALA A 11 -15.55 -11.67 10.80
C ALA A 11 -14.83 -11.61 12.15
N THR A 12 -14.14 -12.68 12.50
CA THR A 12 -13.35 -12.79 13.71
C THR A 12 -11.88 -12.61 13.36
N VAL A 13 -11.20 -11.67 14.02
CA VAL A 13 -9.76 -11.47 13.82
C VAL A 13 -8.98 -12.63 14.41
N THR A 14 -8.24 -13.34 13.56
CA THR A 14 -7.42 -14.49 13.99
C THR A 14 -6.01 -14.07 14.36
N THR A 15 -5.40 -13.19 13.56
CA THR A 15 -4.04 -12.72 13.82
C THR A 15 -3.86 -11.25 13.53
N CYS A 16 -3.04 -10.59 14.35
CA CYS A 16 -2.61 -9.22 14.16
C CYS A 16 -1.08 -9.21 14.23
N ARG A 17 -0.42 -8.92 13.11
CA ARG A 17 1.04 -8.94 13.00
C ARG A 17 1.56 -7.57 12.61
N TYR A 18 2.53 -7.05 13.36
CA TYR A 18 3.24 -5.85 12.97
C TYR A 18 4.13 -6.14 11.74
N GLN A 19 3.92 -5.37 10.67
CA GLN A 19 4.81 -5.35 9.51
C GLN A 19 5.77 -4.17 9.69
N SER A 20 7.03 -4.48 10.03
CA SER A 20 8.07 -3.46 10.00
C SER A 20 8.17 -2.94 8.57
N PRO A 21 8.13 -1.61 8.33
CA PRO A 21 8.59 -1.09 7.05
C PRO A 21 10.04 -1.56 6.92
N GLY A 22 10.33 -2.40 5.92
CA GLY A 22 11.69 -2.85 5.64
C GLY A 22 12.61 -1.66 5.36
N LEU A 23 13.85 -1.92 4.93
CA LEU A 23 14.91 -0.94 4.58
C LEU A 23 14.53 0.24 3.66
N SER A 24 13.27 0.33 3.21
CA SER A 24 12.63 1.48 2.57
C SER A 24 12.61 2.78 3.42
N ILE A 25 13.19 2.79 4.62
CA ILE A 25 13.44 4.02 5.40
C ILE A 25 14.62 4.82 4.84
N LEU A 26 15.50 4.20 4.05
CA LEU A 26 16.55 4.89 3.29
C LEU A 26 16.03 5.50 1.98
N ALA A 27 14.79 5.17 1.59
CA ALA A 27 14.12 5.72 0.41
C ALA A 27 13.16 6.83 0.86
N PHE A 28 13.69 8.04 1.00
CA PHE A 28 12.99 9.33 0.95
C PHE A 28 11.46 9.32 1.15
N GLY A 29 11.00 9.61 2.37
CA GLY A 29 9.70 10.27 2.61
C GLY A 29 8.42 9.42 2.52
N PHE A 30 8.47 8.15 2.16
CA PHE A 30 7.27 7.31 2.09
C PHE A 30 7.04 6.59 3.43
N GLN A 31 6.30 7.26 4.34
CA GLN A 31 5.77 6.58 5.52
C GLN A 31 4.63 5.66 5.08
N ASN A 32 4.93 4.36 4.96
CA ASN A 32 3.87 3.36 4.86
C ASN A 32 3.06 3.44 6.16
N ARG A 33 1.84 3.99 6.08
CA ARG A 33 1.00 4.25 7.27
C ARG A 33 0.38 2.97 7.81
N GLU A 34 0.31 1.93 6.98
CA GLU A 34 -0.20 0.63 7.34
C GLU A 34 0.92 -0.17 8.00
N LYS A 35 0.71 -0.48 9.28
CA LYS A 35 1.73 -1.05 10.17
C LYS A 35 1.38 -2.47 10.61
N PHE A 36 0.12 -2.86 10.48
CA PHE A 36 -0.40 -4.12 10.98
C PHE A 36 -1.06 -4.88 9.85
N ARG A 37 -0.70 -6.15 9.68
CA ARG A 37 -1.42 -7.11 8.85
C ARG A 37 -2.39 -7.86 9.75
N ILE A 38 -3.68 -7.72 9.45
CA ILE A 38 -4.78 -8.32 10.20
C ILE A 38 -5.33 -9.46 9.36
N SER A 39 -5.28 -10.68 9.87
CA SER A 39 -5.98 -11.83 9.31
C SER A 39 -7.30 -12.03 10.03
N PHE A 40 -8.35 -12.33 9.29
CA PHE A 40 -9.69 -12.52 9.82
C PHE A 40 -10.40 -13.67 9.12
N ASP A 41 -11.29 -14.32 9.85
CA ASP A 41 -12.11 -15.42 9.36
C ASP A 41 -13.59 -15.02 9.40
N TYR A 42 -14.35 -15.34 8.38
CA TYR A 42 -15.78 -15.10 8.32
C TYR A 42 -16.52 -16.32 7.79
N TYR A 43 -17.78 -16.45 8.20
CA TYR A 43 -18.63 -17.56 7.79
C TYR A 43 -19.56 -17.10 6.67
N ALA A 44 -19.51 -17.78 5.52
CA ALA A 44 -20.40 -17.52 4.40
C ALA A 44 -20.80 -18.85 3.74
N HIS A 45 -22.07 -18.99 3.36
CA HIS A 45 -22.58 -20.19 2.64
C HIS A 45 -22.22 -21.54 3.29
N GLY A 46 -22.20 -21.61 4.62
CA GLY A 46 -21.88 -22.86 5.32
C GLY A 46 -20.39 -23.21 5.36
N ARG A 47 -19.50 -22.28 4.98
CA ARG A 47 -18.05 -22.46 4.97
C ARG A 47 -17.34 -21.29 5.64
N LEU A 48 -16.18 -21.58 6.22
CA LEU A 48 -15.28 -20.57 6.76
C LEU A 48 -14.36 -20.07 5.64
N TYR A 49 -14.25 -18.75 5.52
CA TYR A 49 -13.35 -18.06 4.62
C TYR A 49 -12.37 -17.24 5.44
N SER A 50 -11.12 -17.22 5.03
CA SER A 50 -10.04 -16.48 5.68
C SER A 50 -9.46 -15.49 4.71
N ASP A 51 -9.23 -14.27 5.18
CA ASP A 51 -8.65 -13.20 4.38
C ASP A 51 -7.86 -12.24 5.26
N GLU A 52 -7.18 -11.28 4.64
CA GLU A 52 -6.29 -10.37 5.31
C GLU A 52 -6.36 -8.95 4.76
N PHE A 53 -6.18 -7.97 5.65
CA PHE A 53 -6.08 -6.57 5.28
C PHE A 53 -4.97 -5.88 6.08
N GLN A 54 -4.49 -4.76 5.55
CA GLN A 54 -3.52 -3.93 6.27
C GLN A 54 -4.22 -2.79 7.00
N SER A 55 -3.76 -2.48 8.21
CA SER A 55 -4.32 -1.47 9.09
C SER A 55 -3.23 -0.59 9.70
N PRO A 56 -3.46 0.73 9.85
CA PRO A 56 -2.59 1.60 10.63
C PRO A 56 -2.72 1.38 12.15
N ILE A 57 -3.83 0.78 12.60
CA ILE A 57 -4.18 0.56 14.01
C ILE A 57 -4.20 -0.95 14.28
N ALA A 58 -3.63 -1.37 15.41
CA ALA A 58 -3.70 -2.76 15.84
C ALA A 58 -5.14 -3.14 16.18
N VAL A 59 -5.57 -4.30 15.68
CA VAL A 59 -6.87 -4.89 16.04
C VAL A 59 -6.61 -6.09 16.96
N PRO A 60 -7.29 -6.21 18.11
CA PRO A 60 -7.13 -7.35 19.00
C PRO A 60 -7.47 -8.68 18.31
N GLN A 61 -6.84 -9.77 18.75
CA GLN A 61 -7.27 -11.11 18.38
C GLN A 61 -8.64 -11.41 18.98
N ASN A 62 -9.44 -12.20 18.28
CA ASN A 62 -10.84 -12.51 18.59
C ASN A 62 -11.77 -11.29 18.59
N GLU A 63 -11.32 -10.14 18.06
CA GLU A 63 -12.20 -9.00 17.82
C GLU A 63 -13.15 -9.30 16.66
N HIS A 64 -14.42 -8.91 16.81
CA HIS A 64 -15.42 -9.03 15.75
C HIS A 64 -15.43 -7.76 14.90
N ILE A 65 -15.16 -7.90 13.60
CA ILE A 65 -15.19 -6.80 12.64
C ILE A 65 -16.34 -7.00 11.65
N SER A 66 -17.07 -5.92 11.36
CA SER A 66 -18.11 -5.96 10.33
C SER A 66 -17.48 -5.94 8.94
N ILE A 67 -17.86 -6.92 8.13
CA ILE A 67 -17.49 -7.00 6.71
C ILE A 67 -18.75 -7.18 5.86
N THR A 68 -18.59 -6.93 4.57
CA THR A 68 -19.61 -7.26 3.56
C THR A 68 -18.97 -8.15 2.52
N TYR A 69 -19.66 -9.23 2.12
CA TYR A 69 -19.16 -10.18 1.14
C TYR A 69 -20.10 -10.29 -0.07
N ASN A 70 -19.54 -10.67 -1.21
CA ASN A 70 -20.30 -10.90 -2.43
C ASN A 70 -20.98 -12.28 -2.37
N PRO A 71 -22.32 -12.38 -2.43
CA PRO A 71 -23.00 -13.67 -2.33
C PRO A 71 -22.70 -14.62 -3.51
N LEU A 72 -22.38 -14.09 -4.69
CA LEU A 72 -22.00 -14.90 -5.86
C LEU A 72 -20.56 -15.40 -5.79
N HIS A 73 -19.72 -14.66 -5.08
CA HIS A 73 -18.28 -14.90 -4.92
C HIS A 73 -17.89 -14.70 -3.45
N PRO A 74 -18.19 -15.66 -2.56
CA PRO A 74 -18.02 -15.49 -1.12
C PRO A 74 -16.60 -15.20 -0.67
N GLU A 75 -15.60 -15.49 -1.50
CA GLU A 75 -14.20 -15.12 -1.34
C GLU A 75 -13.92 -13.61 -1.46
N GLN A 76 -14.83 -12.86 -2.07
CA GLN A 76 -14.72 -11.40 -2.22
C GLN A 76 -15.43 -10.70 -1.06
N ASN A 77 -14.70 -9.85 -0.35
CA ASN A 77 -15.23 -9.02 0.73
C ASN A 77 -14.73 -7.57 0.68
N SER A 78 -15.32 -6.70 1.49
CA SER A 78 -15.03 -5.26 1.50
C SER A 78 -13.68 -4.89 2.10
N ARG A 79 -12.97 -5.84 2.71
CA ARG A 79 -11.65 -5.67 3.32
C ARG A 79 -10.53 -6.30 2.48
N SER A 80 -10.81 -7.30 1.63
CA SER A 80 -9.86 -8.02 0.74
C SER A 80 -9.05 -7.15 -0.22
N HIS A 81 -9.45 -5.89 -0.44
CA HIS A 81 -8.90 -5.08 -1.53
C HIS A 81 -8.37 -3.72 -1.11
N ARG A 82 -8.26 -3.44 0.20
CA ARG A 82 -7.59 -2.24 0.68
C ARG A 82 -6.10 -2.51 0.89
N SER A 83 -5.45 -3.10 -0.12
CA SER A 83 -4.07 -2.68 -0.40
C SER A 83 -4.22 -1.25 -0.87
N VAL A 84 -3.75 -0.27 -0.07
CA VAL A 84 -3.70 1.11 -0.55
C VAL A 84 -2.88 1.09 -1.83
N THR A 85 -3.56 1.16 -2.97
CA THR A 85 -2.97 1.58 -4.23
C THR A 85 -2.35 2.92 -3.92
N THR A 86 -1.04 2.89 -3.70
CA THR A 86 -0.24 4.08 -3.56
C THR A 86 -0.58 4.93 -4.78
N PRO A 87 -1.11 6.16 -4.62
CA PRO A 87 -1.30 7.02 -5.77
C PRO A 87 0.07 7.15 -6.43
N ASN A 88 0.11 6.76 -7.70
CA ASN A 88 1.20 6.92 -8.64
C ASN A 88 2.04 8.15 -8.25
N PRO A 89 3.30 8.00 -7.80
CA PRO A 89 4.14 9.16 -7.61
C PRO A 89 4.46 9.66 -9.02
N THR A 90 3.64 10.60 -9.50
CA THR A 90 4.03 11.58 -10.49
C THR A 90 5.47 11.97 -10.16
N ARG A 91 6.40 11.48 -10.98
CA ARG A 91 7.85 11.60 -10.76
C ARG A 91 8.15 13.04 -10.34
N PRO A 92 8.74 13.31 -9.17
CA PRO A 92 9.12 14.67 -8.84
C PRO A 92 10.21 15.10 -9.86
N PRO A 93 10.12 16.31 -10.44
CA PRO A 93 10.99 16.79 -11.52
C PRO A 93 12.45 17.07 -11.10
N ILE A 94 12.85 16.60 -9.92
CA ILE A 94 14.14 16.91 -9.29
C ILE A 94 15.28 16.14 -9.97
N LEU A 95 15.01 14.98 -10.56
CA LEU A 95 16.01 14.23 -11.34
C LEU A 95 16.45 14.97 -12.62
N ILE A 96 15.59 15.83 -13.18
CA ILE A 96 15.91 16.59 -14.40
C ILE A 96 16.91 17.73 -14.10
N ILE A 97 16.79 18.36 -12.92
CA ILE A 97 17.65 19.49 -12.53
C ILE A 97 19.10 19.03 -12.34
N GLY A 98 19.33 17.85 -11.74
CA GLY A 98 20.68 17.33 -11.50
C GLY A 98 21.47 17.05 -12.78
N ILE A 99 20.81 16.51 -13.81
CA ILE A 99 21.45 16.19 -15.09
C ILE A 99 21.85 17.48 -15.81
N ILE A 100 20.94 18.45 -15.92
CA ILE A 100 21.21 19.74 -16.58
C ILE A 100 22.34 20.49 -15.87
N GLY A 101 22.34 20.53 -14.53
CA GLY A 101 23.41 21.16 -13.76
C GLY A 101 24.79 20.55 -14.02
N SER A 102 24.89 19.22 -14.13
CA SER A 102 26.17 18.55 -14.43
C SER A 102 26.72 18.84 -15.83
N ILE A 103 25.83 19.02 -16.82
CA ILE A 103 26.20 19.39 -18.19
C ILE A 103 26.74 20.83 -18.23
N PHE A 104 26.07 21.77 -17.56
CA PHE A 104 26.56 23.15 -17.50
C PHE A 104 27.88 23.28 -16.74
N LEU A 105 28.03 22.57 -15.62
CA LEU A 105 29.28 22.61 -14.84
C LEU A 105 30.45 22.01 -15.63
N SER A 106 30.24 20.90 -16.34
CA SER A 106 31.28 20.30 -17.19
C SER A 106 31.64 21.16 -18.40
N LEU A 107 30.66 21.79 -19.06
CA LEU A 107 30.90 22.75 -20.13
C LEU A 107 31.65 24.00 -19.64
N PHE A 108 31.27 24.53 -18.47
CA PHE A 108 31.94 25.67 -17.86
C PHE A 108 33.39 25.35 -17.50
N TRP A 109 33.63 24.17 -16.93
CA TRP A 109 34.98 23.70 -16.63
C TRP A 109 35.84 23.52 -17.88
N LEU A 110 35.26 22.95 -18.95
CA LEU A 110 35.95 22.81 -20.24
C LEU A 110 36.24 24.17 -20.89
N ALA A 111 35.36 25.16 -20.73
CA ALA A 111 35.57 26.51 -21.25
C ALA A 111 36.72 27.23 -20.52
N ILE A 112 36.84 27.07 -19.20
CA ILE A 112 37.99 27.61 -18.43
C ILE A 112 39.30 26.96 -18.89
N LEU A 113 39.33 25.63 -19.03
CA LEU A 113 40.55 24.91 -19.40
C LEU A 113 40.98 25.15 -20.86
N ARG A 114 40.04 25.44 -21.77
CA ARG A 114 40.33 25.70 -23.19
C ARG A 114 40.42 27.19 -23.53
N GLY A 115 39.97 28.08 -22.64
CA GLY A 115 40.04 29.54 -22.79
C GLY A 115 41.36 30.17 -22.36
N CYS A 116 42.28 29.38 -21.80
CA CYS A 116 43.69 29.76 -21.65
C CYS A 116 44.48 29.33 -22.89
N HIS A 117 44.30 30.03 -24.00
CA HIS A 117 45.28 30.15 -25.07
C HIS A 117 45.08 31.48 -25.82
#